data_AF-A0A820E449-F1
#
_entry.id   AF-A0A820E449-F1
#
_cell.length_a   1.000
_cell.length_b   1.000
_cell.length_c   1.000
_cell.angle_alpha   90.00
_cell.angle_beta   90.00
_cell.angle_gamma   90.00
#
_symmetry.space_group_name_H-M   'P 1'
#
loop_
_entity.id
_entity.type
_entity.pdbx_description
1 polymer ?
#
loop_
_entity_poly.entity_id
_entity_poly.type
_entity_poly.pdbx_seq_one_letter_code
_entity_poly.pdbx_strand_id
1 'polypeptide(L)'
;MALCFSTTKATVDVPAENVILGAEDIEVNNNDKVLSFTDGCGKMSKKLRNQIKDALGMRNDFSAVQFRYAGTKGVVSLDTTLPENIDLYIRKSMTKFQSDHQCFEVCKLSAPRPLYLNRQAILLLSYRQIPDTIFLILQQQNHLDLIRALLRNSDAEKLILEKIPSWFLPRDIHIANIDFVREPFFRQLLISACLQSTRDLLQRTRIRIPRDQGRNMMGIVDEYNVLKSNEVFVQYTLMDKDQNNQQVNKNKNKTEILNNRQVVITKNPCHHPGDIRTFTAVDYPELRHLKDVIVFSQQGDRPAPHDISGSDLDGDEYLVIWHEDLVPNRTNNAQPYDYDSKIPNRDCK
;
A
#
# COMPACT_ATOMS: atom_id res chain seq x y z
N MET A 1 0.86 -19.06 17.28
CA MET A 1 0.77 -18.10 18.41
C MET A 1 0.74 -16.63 17.99
N ALA A 2 1.56 -16.17 17.02
CA ALA A 2 1.60 -14.73 16.66
C ALA A 2 0.26 -14.09 16.23
N LEU A 3 -0.68 -14.87 15.67
CA LEU A 3 -2.01 -14.36 15.33
C LEU A 3 -2.77 -13.83 16.56
N CYS A 4 -2.72 -14.53 17.68
CA CYS A 4 -3.47 -14.21 18.92
C CYS A 4 -2.94 -12.97 19.67
N PHE A 5 -1.77 -12.48 19.30
CA PHE A 5 -1.12 -11.31 19.93
C PHE A 5 -0.93 -10.14 18.95
N SER A 6 -1.56 -10.22 17.78
CA SER A 6 -1.54 -9.10 16.83
C SER A 6 -2.29 -7.92 17.43
N THR A 7 -1.75 -6.71 17.31
CA THR A 7 -2.48 -5.49 17.68
C THR A 7 -3.57 -5.23 16.64
N THR A 8 -4.80 -5.51 17.01
CA THR A 8 -5.98 -5.40 16.15
C THR A 8 -7.01 -4.47 16.79
N LYS A 9 -7.96 -3.99 15.98
CA LYS A 9 -9.18 -3.36 16.47
C LYS A 9 -10.37 -4.25 16.12
N ALA A 10 -11.03 -4.80 17.14
CA ALA A 10 -12.29 -5.51 16.97
C ALA A 10 -13.34 -4.57 16.36
N THR A 11 -14.13 -5.07 15.40
CA THR A 11 -15.09 -4.24 14.66
C THR A 11 -16.51 -4.80 14.64
N VAL A 12 -16.72 -5.92 13.93
CA VAL A 12 -18.06 -6.46 13.65
C VAL A 12 -18.00 -7.96 13.80
N ASP A 13 -19.05 -8.56 14.37
CA ASP A 13 -19.22 -10.01 14.34
C ASP A 13 -19.77 -10.43 12.99
N VAL A 14 -19.07 -11.33 12.31
CA VAL A 14 -19.49 -11.90 11.03
C VAL A 14 -19.92 -13.33 11.29
N PRO A 15 -21.22 -13.65 11.20
CA PRO A 15 -21.71 -14.99 11.45
C PRO A 15 -21.12 -16.01 10.47
N ALA A 16 -20.81 -17.21 10.94
CA ALA A 16 -20.16 -18.24 10.12
C ALA A 16 -20.96 -18.62 8.87
N GLU A 17 -22.30 -18.52 8.91
CA GLU A 17 -23.18 -18.74 7.77
C GLU A 17 -22.99 -17.72 6.63
N ASN A 18 -22.45 -16.53 6.93
CA ASN A 18 -22.13 -15.50 5.93
C ASN A 18 -20.68 -15.58 5.46
N VAL A 19 -19.92 -16.61 5.87
CA VAL A 19 -18.52 -16.80 5.52
C VAL A 19 -18.35 -18.02 4.63
N ILE A 20 -17.75 -17.83 3.46
CA ILE A 20 -17.20 -18.94 2.67
C ILE A 20 -15.79 -19.20 3.19
N LEU A 21 -15.59 -20.34 3.86
CA LEU A 21 -14.30 -20.75 4.41
C LEU A 21 -13.69 -21.88 3.59
N GLY A 22 -12.39 -21.79 3.31
CA GLY A 22 -11.63 -22.86 2.66
C GLY A 22 -11.82 -22.93 1.15
N ALA A 23 -12.13 -21.80 0.51
CA ALA A 23 -12.10 -21.70 -0.95
C ALA A 23 -10.70 -22.03 -1.50
N GLU A 24 -10.65 -22.64 -2.69
CA GLU A 24 -9.37 -22.94 -3.34
C GLU A 24 -8.61 -21.65 -3.68
N ASP A 25 -7.30 -21.73 -3.56
CA ASP A 25 -6.41 -20.71 -4.09
C ASP A 25 -6.29 -20.84 -5.62
N ILE A 26 -5.97 -19.73 -6.28
CA ILE A 26 -5.72 -19.74 -7.73
C ILE A 26 -4.26 -20.07 -7.93
N GLU A 27 -4.00 -21.28 -8.42
CA GLU A 27 -2.66 -21.85 -8.49
C GLU A 27 -2.29 -22.22 -9.93
N VAL A 28 -0.99 -22.09 -10.25
CA VAL A 28 -0.41 -22.59 -11.50
C VAL A 28 0.70 -23.58 -11.16
N ASN A 29 0.70 -24.71 -11.87
CA ASN A 29 1.78 -25.69 -11.82
C ASN A 29 2.89 -25.28 -12.79
N ASN A 30 4.07 -25.00 -12.27
CA ASN A 30 5.25 -24.64 -13.05
C ASN A 30 6.45 -25.48 -12.61
N ASN A 31 6.91 -26.40 -13.48
CA ASN A 31 8.09 -27.23 -13.25
C ASN A 31 8.13 -27.90 -11.86
N ASP A 32 7.08 -28.63 -11.50
CA ASP A 32 6.89 -29.32 -10.21
C ASP A 32 6.77 -28.42 -8.97
N LYS A 33 6.61 -27.10 -9.15
CA LYS A 33 6.23 -26.16 -8.08
C LYS A 33 4.81 -25.64 -8.30
N VAL A 34 4.01 -25.67 -7.25
CA VAL A 34 2.68 -25.05 -7.20
C VAL A 34 2.85 -23.62 -6.73
N LEU A 35 2.47 -22.65 -7.54
CA LEU A 35 2.56 -21.23 -7.22
C LEU A 35 1.16 -20.63 -7.11
N SER A 36 0.85 -20.05 -5.95
CA SER A 36 -0.44 -19.41 -5.68
C SER A 36 -0.41 -17.92 -6.03
N PHE A 37 -1.38 -17.48 -6.82
CA PHE A 37 -1.62 -16.07 -7.17
C PHE A 37 -2.45 -15.34 -6.12
N THR A 38 -3.10 -16.08 -5.21
CA THR A 38 -4.04 -15.55 -4.22
C THR A 38 -3.58 -15.79 -2.78
N ASP A 39 -2.32 -16.16 -2.56
CA ASP A 39 -1.81 -16.49 -1.22
C ASP A 39 -2.03 -15.32 -0.25
N GLY A 40 -2.90 -15.54 0.74
CA GLY A 40 -3.24 -14.53 1.74
C GLY A 40 -4.30 -13.52 1.32
N CYS A 41 -4.90 -13.62 0.13
CA CYS A 41 -5.91 -12.68 -0.38
C CYS A 41 -7.30 -13.32 -0.54
N GLY A 42 -8.30 -12.72 0.08
CA GLY A 42 -9.71 -13.09 -0.02
C GLY A 42 -10.60 -11.90 -0.39
N LYS A 43 -11.91 -12.02 -0.14
CA LYS A 43 -12.89 -11.00 -0.55
C LYS A 43 -13.84 -10.63 0.58
N MET A 44 -14.32 -9.39 0.54
CA MET A 44 -15.36 -8.88 1.43
C MET A 44 -16.50 -8.22 0.65
N SER A 45 -17.71 -8.34 1.20
CA SER A 45 -18.89 -7.68 0.65
C SER A 45 -18.87 -6.18 0.91
N LYS A 46 -19.64 -5.42 0.12
CA LYS A 46 -19.86 -3.99 0.36
C LYS A 46 -20.56 -3.74 1.71
N LYS A 47 -21.41 -4.67 2.13
CA LYS A 47 -22.11 -4.64 3.43
C LYS A 47 -21.10 -4.73 4.57
N LEU A 48 -20.22 -5.74 4.57
CA LEU A 48 -19.19 -5.90 5.58
C LEU A 48 -18.26 -4.68 5.65
N ARG A 49 -17.79 -4.18 4.50
CA ARG A 49 -16.98 -2.96 4.44
C ARG A 49 -17.65 -1.77 5.12
N ASN A 50 -18.95 -1.56 4.87
CA ASN A 50 -19.72 -0.48 5.49
C ASN A 50 -19.83 -0.64 7.01
N GLN A 51 -20.12 -1.86 7.48
CA GLN A 51 -20.17 -2.14 8.91
C GLN A 51 -18.82 -1.88 9.59
N ILE A 52 -17.71 -2.30 8.97
CA ILE A 52 -16.35 -2.00 9.45
C ILE A 52 -16.10 -0.50 9.49
N LYS A 53 -16.45 0.23 8.42
CA LYS A 53 -16.29 1.68 8.33
C LYS A 53 -17.05 2.40 9.46
N ASP A 54 -18.28 1.98 9.72
CA ASP A 54 -19.14 2.57 10.76
C ASP A 54 -18.60 2.26 12.16
N ALA A 55 -18.20 1.00 12.42
CA ALA A 55 -17.56 0.59 13.68
C ALA A 55 -16.25 1.34 13.97
N LEU A 56 -15.51 1.72 12.91
CA LEU A 56 -14.29 2.50 13.02
C LEU A 56 -14.52 4.02 13.07
N GLY A 57 -15.76 4.50 12.88
CA GLY A 57 -16.09 5.93 12.83
C GLY A 57 -15.48 6.65 11.62
N MET A 58 -15.25 5.93 10.53
CA MET A 58 -14.56 6.45 9.36
C MET A 58 -15.50 7.15 8.38
N ARG A 59 -15.05 8.28 7.85
CA ARG A 59 -15.81 9.01 6.81
C ARG A 59 -15.54 8.50 5.41
N ASN A 60 -14.29 8.15 5.14
CA ASN A 60 -13.83 7.76 3.81
C ASN A 60 -13.98 6.25 3.60
N ASP A 61 -14.35 5.87 2.38
CA ASP A 61 -14.38 4.47 1.96
C ASP A 61 -12.96 3.92 1.74
N PHE A 62 -12.80 2.61 1.97
CA PHE A 62 -11.59 1.83 1.70
C PHE A 62 -11.93 0.62 0.82
N SER A 63 -10.91 0.02 0.20
CA SER A 63 -11.08 -1.04 -0.80
C SER A 63 -10.54 -2.38 -0.33
N ALA A 64 -9.57 -2.38 0.58
CA ALA A 64 -9.02 -3.59 1.16
C ALA A 64 -8.71 -3.43 2.64
N VAL A 65 -8.67 -4.54 3.36
CA VAL A 65 -8.35 -4.60 4.77
C VAL A 65 -7.51 -5.82 5.09
N GLN A 66 -6.39 -5.59 5.77
CA GLN A 66 -5.66 -6.65 6.46
C GLN A 66 -6.37 -6.96 7.77
N PHE A 67 -6.68 -8.23 8.00
CA PHE A 67 -7.58 -8.65 9.06
C PHE A 67 -7.09 -9.87 9.84
N ARG A 68 -7.80 -10.13 10.95
CA ARG A 68 -7.87 -11.40 11.66
C ARG A 68 -9.34 -11.77 11.84
N TYR A 69 -9.65 -13.04 11.67
CA TYR A 69 -10.98 -13.61 11.88
C TYR A 69 -10.80 -15.09 12.17
N ALA A 70 -11.39 -15.61 13.24
CA ALA A 70 -11.15 -16.99 13.68
C ALA A 70 -9.64 -17.31 13.71
N GLY A 71 -9.22 -18.44 13.12
CA GLY A 71 -7.82 -18.82 12.95
C GLY A 71 -7.25 -18.43 11.59
N THR A 72 -7.82 -17.41 10.95
CA THR A 72 -7.46 -16.95 9.60
C THR A 72 -6.76 -15.58 9.63
N LYS A 73 -5.85 -15.37 8.67
CA LYS A 73 -5.21 -14.07 8.43
C LYS A 73 -5.06 -13.80 6.94
N GLY A 74 -5.04 -12.53 6.60
CA GLY A 74 -4.66 -12.08 5.27
C GLY A 74 -5.20 -10.69 4.97
N VAL A 75 -5.40 -10.41 3.69
CA VAL A 75 -6.10 -9.25 3.17
C VAL A 75 -7.40 -9.69 2.53
N VAL A 76 -8.48 -8.92 2.71
CA VAL A 76 -9.68 -9.04 1.88
C VAL A 76 -9.93 -7.75 1.11
N SER A 77 -10.23 -7.89 -0.17
CA SER A 77 -10.62 -6.78 -1.06
C SER A 77 -12.12 -6.74 -1.28
N LEU A 78 -12.65 -5.55 -1.58
CA LEU A 78 -14.04 -5.36 -1.96
C LEU A 78 -14.33 -6.06 -3.29
N ASP A 79 -15.29 -6.98 -3.29
CA ASP A 79 -15.81 -7.60 -4.50
C ASP A 79 -17.33 -7.39 -4.58
N THR A 80 -17.78 -6.75 -5.66
CA THR A 80 -19.20 -6.45 -5.89
C THR A 80 -19.99 -7.62 -6.46
N THR A 81 -19.34 -8.74 -6.77
CA THR A 81 -19.95 -9.95 -7.34
C THR A 81 -20.32 -10.99 -6.29
N LEU A 82 -19.89 -10.79 -5.03
CA LEU A 82 -20.25 -11.68 -3.93
C LEU A 82 -21.79 -11.73 -3.76
N PRO A 83 -22.37 -12.93 -3.53
CA PRO A 83 -23.79 -13.05 -3.22
C PRO A 83 -24.17 -12.22 -1.98
N GLU A 84 -25.39 -11.67 -1.94
CA GLU A 84 -25.82 -10.77 -0.87
C GLU A 84 -25.80 -11.39 0.54
N ASN A 85 -25.90 -12.72 0.63
CA ASN A 85 -25.84 -13.47 1.88
C ASN A 85 -24.41 -13.78 2.33
N ILE A 86 -23.39 -13.47 1.53
CA ILE A 86 -21.98 -13.73 1.85
C ILE A 86 -21.29 -12.41 2.14
N ASP A 87 -20.72 -12.31 3.35
CA ASP A 87 -20.01 -11.13 3.81
C ASP A 87 -18.49 -11.27 3.66
N LEU A 88 -17.96 -12.50 3.77
CA LEU A 88 -16.53 -12.78 3.76
C LEU A 88 -16.20 -14.06 2.98
N TYR A 89 -15.16 -14.00 2.16
CA TYR A 89 -14.67 -15.11 1.35
C TYR A 89 -13.20 -15.38 1.69
N ILE A 90 -12.91 -16.53 2.28
CA ILE A 90 -11.61 -16.91 2.82
C ILE A 90 -11.07 -18.13 2.07
N ARG A 91 -9.82 -18.02 1.60
CA ARG A 91 -9.10 -19.09 0.91
C ARG A 91 -8.37 -20.01 1.88
N LYS A 92 -7.99 -21.21 1.40
CA LYS A 92 -7.25 -22.20 2.19
C LYS A 92 -5.93 -21.65 2.71
N SER A 93 -5.18 -20.94 1.86
CA SER A 93 -3.90 -20.29 2.22
C SER A 93 -4.01 -19.38 3.45
N MET A 94 -5.17 -18.77 3.69
CA MET A 94 -5.40 -17.82 4.78
C MET A 94 -5.63 -18.50 6.15
N THR A 95 -6.05 -19.76 6.16
CA THR A 95 -6.40 -20.49 7.39
C THR A 95 -5.14 -21.08 8.03
N LYS A 96 -4.84 -20.67 9.26
CA LYS A 96 -3.63 -21.11 9.98
C LYS A 96 -3.92 -22.11 11.11
N PHE A 97 -5.12 -22.05 11.67
CA PHE A 97 -5.65 -23.03 12.62
C PHE A 97 -7.18 -22.95 12.67
N GLN A 98 -7.83 -23.94 13.28
CA GLN A 98 -9.29 -23.96 13.45
C GLN A 98 -9.71 -23.14 14.66
N SER A 99 -10.78 -22.36 14.53
CA SER A 99 -11.36 -21.54 15.60
C SER A 99 -12.78 -21.12 15.24
N ASP A 100 -13.64 -21.00 16.25
CA ASP A 100 -15.04 -20.58 16.08
C ASP A 100 -15.24 -19.08 16.39
N HIS A 101 -14.16 -18.31 16.56
CA HIS A 101 -14.25 -16.89 16.89
C HIS A 101 -14.74 -16.05 15.70
N GLN A 102 -15.91 -15.44 15.84
CA GLN A 102 -16.62 -14.73 14.76
C GLN A 102 -16.40 -13.22 14.72
N CYS A 103 -15.59 -12.65 15.61
CA CYS A 103 -15.31 -11.21 15.56
C CYS A 103 -14.27 -10.92 14.46
N PHE A 104 -14.61 -10.00 13.56
CA PHE A 104 -13.70 -9.48 12.54
C PHE A 104 -12.83 -8.37 13.14
N GLU A 105 -11.52 -8.58 13.10
CA GLU A 105 -10.55 -7.64 13.66
C GLU A 105 -9.70 -7.02 12.57
N VAL A 106 -9.60 -5.69 12.60
CA VAL A 106 -8.85 -4.91 11.61
C VAL A 106 -7.42 -4.69 12.09
N CYS A 107 -6.45 -5.10 11.28
CA CYS A 107 -5.03 -4.72 11.46
C CYS A 107 -4.73 -3.40 10.75
N LYS A 108 -5.15 -3.28 9.48
CA LYS A 108 -4.76 -2.17 8.61
C LYS A 108 -5.71 -2.05 7.42
N LEU A 109 -6.07 -0.83 7.04
CA LEU A 109 -6.94 -0.55 5.89
C LEU A 109 -6.14 -0.04 4.69
N SER A 110 -6.62 -0.23 3.46
CA SER A 110 -6.11 0.50 2.30
C SER A 110 -6.31 2.01 2.48
N ALA A 111 -5.28 2.82 2.22
CA ALA A 111 -5.33 4.27 2.39
C ALA A 111 -4.26 4.94 1.52
N PRO A 112 -4.42 6.23 1.17
CA PRO A 112 -3.41 6.95 0.40
C PRO A 112 -2.15 7.16 1.25
N ARG A 113 -1.12 6.33 1.05
CA ARG A 113 0.14 6.41 1.81
C ARG A 113 1.26 7.01 0.98
N PRO A 114 1.96 8.03 1.51
CA PRO A 114 3.11 8.59 0.82
C PRO A 114 4.22 7.55 0.68
N LEU A 115 4.91 7.62 -0.46
CA LEU A 115 6.04 6.77 -0.76
C LEU A 115 7.36 7.45 -0.41
N TYR A 116 8.28 6.68 0.16
CA TYR A 116 9.65 7.10 0.38
C TYR A 116 10.59 6.03 -0.16
N LEU A 117 11.56 6.45 -0.96
CA LEU A 117 12.72 5.64 -1.31
C LEU A 117 13.58 5.43 -0.07
N ASN A 118 14.30 4.32 -0.08
CA ASN A 118 15.36 3.99 0.86
C ASN A 118 16.61 3.58 0.06
N ARG A 119 17.71 3.29 0.77
CA ARG A 119 18.98 2.88 0.14
C ARG A 119 18.84 1.69 -0.81
N GLN A 120 18.07 0.69 -0.42
CA GLN A 120 17.89 -0.55 -1.18
C GLN A 120 17.18 -0.28 -2.52
N ALA A 121 16.04 0.41 -2.48
CA ALA A 121 15.30 0.78 -3.68
C ALA A 121 16.12 1.68 -4.61
N ILE A 122 16.90 2.63 -4.06
CA ILE A 122 17.80 3.50 -4.85
C ILE A 122 18.86 2.67 -5.57
N LEU A 123 19.51 1.72 -4.88
CA LEU A 123 20.53 0.85 -5.48
C LEU A 123 19.95 0.03 -6.63
N LEU A 124 18.75 -0.53 -6.46
CA LEU A 124 18.10 -1.30 -7.52
C LEU A 124 17.67 -0.41 -8.68
N LEU A 125 17.14 0.80 -8.45
CA LEU A 125 16.83 1.75 -9.50
C LEU A 125 18.09 2.20 -10.28
N SER A 126 19.19 2.45 -9.58
CA SER A 126 20.49 2.78 -10.19
C SER A 126 21.01 1.62 -11.04
N TYR A 127 20.90 0.37 -10.55
CA TYR A 127 21.18 -0.84 -11.35
C TYR A 127 20.34 -0.92 -12.63
N ARG A 128 19.07 -0.49 -12.56
CA ARG A 128 18.17 -0.39 -13.72
C ARG A 128 18.49 0.78 -14.67
N GLN A 129 19.63 1.46 -14.46
CA GLN A 129 20.14 2.61 -15.21
C GLN A 129 19.36 3.91 -15.05
N ILE A 130 18.66 4.09 -13.91
CA ILE A 130 18.14 5.41 -13.53
C ILE A 130 19.33 6.29 -13.12
N PRO A 131 19.51 7.49 -13.71
CA PRO A 131 20.61 8.37 -13.34
C PRO A 131 20.54 8.82 -11.89
N ASP A 132 21.66 8.70 -11.16
CA ASP A 132 21.72 9.05 -9.73
C ASP A 132 21.37 10.54 -9.46
N THR A 133 21.56 11.41 -10.46
CA THR A 133 21.16 12.82 -10.40
C THR A 133 19.67 13.01 -10.10
N ILE A 134 18.81 12.09 -10.52
CA ILE A 134 17.37 12.15 -10.24
C ILE A 134 17.10 12.01 -8.74
N PHE A 135 17.81 11.13 -8.04
CA PHE A 135 17.67 10.98 -6.59
C PHE A 135 18.15 12.23 -5.85
N LEU A 136 19.22 12.88 -6.33
CA LEU A 136 19.72 14.14 -5.78
C LEU A 136 18.72 15.28 -5.97
N ILE A 137 18.07 15.37 -7.13
CA ILE A 137 17.01 16.35 -7.40
C ILE A 137 15.83 16.14 -6.44
N LEU A 138 15.35 14.90 -6.29
CA LEU A 138 14.27 14.57 -5.37
C LEU A 138 14.63 14.89 -3.91
N GLN A 139 15.85 14.55 -3.50
CA GLN A 139 16.39 14.91 -2.18
C GLN A 139 16.39 16.43 -1.97
N GLN A 140 16.86 17.19 -2.96
CA GLN A 140 16.90 18.65 -2.89
C GLN A 140 15.50 19.25 -2.81
N GLN A 141 14.55 18.75 -3.60
CA GLN A 141 13.14 19.17 -3.55
C GLN A 141 12.54 18.93 -2.17
N ASN A 142 12.76 17.75 -1.58
CA ASN A 142 12.30 17.46 -0.22
C ASN A 142 12.89 18.43 0.81
N HIS A 143 14.17 18.79 0.68
CA HIS A 143 14.81 19.75 1.56
C HIS A 143 14.22 21.16 1.40
N LEU A 144 13.96 21.59 0.16
CA LEU A 144 13.29 22.86 -0.12
C LEU A 144 11.88 22.91 0.45
N ASP A 145 11.14 21.81 0.45
CA ASP A 145 9.80 21.74 1.06
C ASP A 145 9.84 21.95 2.59
N LEU A 146 10.88 21.44 3.27
CA LEU A 146 11.09 21.73 4.69
C LEU A 146 11.40 23.21 4.93
N ILE A 147 12.23 23.82 4.09
CA ILE A 147 12.53 25.26 4.17
C ILE A 147 11.25 26.09 3.93
N ARG A 148 10.45 25.73 2.93
CA ARG A 148 9.15 26.39 2.66
C ARG A 148 8.22 26.28 3.85
N ALA A 149 8.14 25.11 4.49
CA ALA A 149 7.34 24.93 5.70
C ALA A 149 7.77 25.87 6.84
N LEU A 150 9.07 26.18 6.98
CA LEU A 150 9.56 27.14 7.98
C LEU A 150 9.25 28.62 7.64
N LEU A 151 8.84 28.91 6.41
CA LEU A 151 8.64 30.29 5.91
C LEU A 151 7.18 30.60 5.59
N ARG A 152 6.37 29.59 5.28
CA ARG A 152 4.99 29.73 4.79
C ARG A 152 4.03 28.95 5.67
N ASN A 153 3.01 29.63 6.18
CA ASN A 153 2.04 29.03 7.11
C ASN A 153 1.29 27.84 6.51
N SER A 154 0.91 27.91 5.22
CA SER A 154 0.22 26.82 4.53
C SER A 154 1.08 25.57 4.39
N ASP A 155 2.39 25.71 4.15
CA ASP A 155 3.32 24.59 4.06
C ASP A 155 3.67 24.04 5.45
N ALA A 156 3.73 24.91 6.47
CA ALA A 156 3.87 24.52 7.88
C ALA A 156 2.70 23.63 8.34
N GLU A 157 1.48 24.07 8.05
CA GLU A 157 0.25 23.33 8.37
C GLU A 157 0.29 21.93 7.72
N LYS A 158 0.56 21.86 6.41
CA LYS A 158 0.66 20.59 5.68
C LYS A 158 1.69 19.64 6.30
N LEU A 159 2.86 20.15 6.70
CA LEU A 159 3.92 19.33 7.30
C LEU A 159 3.54 18.84 8.69
N ILE A 160 2.94 19.70 9.52
CA ILE A 160 2.46 19.34 10.87
C ILE A 160 1.40 18.25 10.78
N LEU A 161 0.38 18.43 9.94
CA LEU A 161 -0.69 17.46 9.78
C LEU A 161 -0.21 16.12 9.23
N GLU A 162 0.89 16.14 8.45
CA GLU A 162 1.49 14.91 7.95
C GLU A 162 2.33 14.19 9.02
N LYS A 163 3.11 14.93 9.81
CA LYS A 163 4.13 14.36 10.70
C LYS A 163 3.63 14.11 12.12
N ILE A 164 2.63 14.86 12.56
CA ILE A 164 2.11 14.80 13.92
C ILE A 164 0.86 13.92 13.95
N PRO A 165 0.76 12.95 14.88
CA PRO A 165 -0.41 12.11 14.99
C PRO A 165 -1.69 12.91 15.20
N SER A 166 -2.76 12.54 14.50
CA SER A 166 -4.05 13.26 14.54
C SER A 166 -4.69 13.32 15.92
N TRP A 167 -4.40 12.37 16.82
CA TRP A 167 -4.90 12.40 18.20
C TRP A 167 -4.21 13.47 19.07
N PHE A 168 -3.03 13.93 18.67
CA PHE A 168 -2.29 14.99 19.36
C PHE A 168 -2.72 16.39 18.91
N LEU A 169 -3.25 16.52 17.69
CA LEU A 169 -3.72 17.78 17.13
C LEU A 169 -5.20 18.02 17.47
N PRO A 170 -5.62 19.27 17.74
CA PRO A 170 -7.03 19.60 17.86
C PRO A 170 -7.80 19.23 16.58
N ARG A 171 -9.02 18.69 16.73
CA ARG A 171 -9.87 18.32 15.57
C ARG A 171 -10.17 19.50 14.65
N ASP A 172 -10.25 20.71 15.22
CA ASP A 172 -10.61 21.94 14.51
C ASP A 172 -9.38 22.80 14.16
N ILE A 173 -8.18 22.21 14.16
CA ILE A 173 -6.92 22.93 13.90
C ILE A 173 -6.92 23.67 12.55
N HIS A 174 -7.62 23.13 11.55
CA HIS A 174 -7.79 23.73 10.23
C HIS A 174 -8.72 24.94 10.20
N ILE A 175 -9.58 25.07 11.21
CA ILE A 175 -10.55 26.17 11.34
C ILE A 175 -9.97 27.25 12.28
N ALA A 176 -9.10 26.83 13.19
CA ALA A 176 -8.31 27.72 13.99
C ALA A 176 -7.31 28.46 13.07
N ASN A 177 -7.44 29.77 12.94
CA ASN A 177 -6.57 30.64 12.14
C ASN A 177 -5.18 30.78 12.81
N ILE A 178 -4.50 29.65 12.98
CA ILE A 178 -3.22 29.51 13.68
C ILE A 178 -2.09 29.86 12.73
N ASP A 179 -1.18 30.72 13.18
CA ASP A 179 0.10 30.93 12.52
C ASP A 179 1.11 29.91 13.08
N PHE A 180 1.25 28.77 12.41
CA PHE A 180 2.16 27.68 12.75
C PHE A 180 3.64 28.08 12.72
N VAL A 181 3.99 29.19 12.05
CA VAL A 181 5.37 29.67 11.93
C VAL A 181 5.71 30.63 13.08
N ARG A 182 4.75 31.44 13.53
CA ARG A 182 4.95 32.46 14.56
C ARG A 182 4.55 32.02 15.96
N GLU A 183 3.50 31.20 16.09
CA GLU A 183 3.03 30.74 17.40
C GLU A 183 4.10 29.82 18.04
N PRO A 184 4.60 30.12 19.26
CA PRO A 184 5.74 29.43 19.84
C PRO A 184 5.62 27.91 19.93
N PHE A 185 4.45 27.38 20.32
CA PHE A 185 4.24 25.94 20.47
C PHE A 185 4.28 25.22 19.12
N PHE A 186 3.51 25.69 18.14
CA PHE A 186 3.49 25.12 16.79
C PHE A 186 4.80 25.32 16.05
N ARG A 187 5.49 26.44 16.26
CA ARG A 187 6.83 26.66 15.72
C ARG A 187 7.81 25.62 16.26
N GLN A 188 7.74 25.29 17.54
CA GLN A 188 8.60 24.24 18.12
C GLN A 188 8.25 22.84 17.57
N LEU A 189 6.97 22.54 17.36
CA LEU A 189 6.53 21.31 16.69
C LEU A 189 7.04 21.23 15.25
N LEU A 190 6.93 22.32 14.50
CA LEU A 190 7.38 22.45 13.13
C LEU A 190 8.89 22.22 13.01
N ILE A 191 9.69 22.88 13.86
CA ILE A 191 11.14 22.68 13.93
C ILE A 191 11.46 21.21 14.24
N SER A 192 10.74 20.60 15.19
CA SER A 192 10.93 19.20 15.55
C SER A 192 10.63 18.26 14.38
N ALA A 193 9.55 18.52 13.64
CA ALA A 193 9.19 17.77 12.43
C ALA A 193 10.25 17.90 11.31
N CYS A 194 10.82 19.10 11.13
CA CYS A 194 11.90 19.34 10.18
C CYS A 194 13.20 18.63 10.58
N LEU A 195 13.56 18.69 11.87
CA LEU A 195 14.72 17.98 12.42
C LEU A 195 14.57 16.46 12.26
N GLN A 196 13.39 15.91 12.57
CA GLN A 196 13.13 14.49 12.38
C GLN A 196 13.21 14.08 10.91
N SER A 197 12.64 14.87 10.00
CA SER A 197 12.69 14.59 8.56
C SER A 197 14.11 14.64 8.02
N THR A 198 14.93 15.59 8.48
CA THR A 198 16.36 15.68 8.15
C THR A 198 17.14 14.48 8.69
N ARG A 199 16.87 14.05 9.93
CA ARG A 199 17.49 12.85 10.52
C ARG A 199 17.13 11.59 9.74
N ASP A 200 15.86 11.41 9.36
CA ASP A 200 15.42 10.27 8.56
C ASP A 200 16.12 10.24 7.19
N LEU A 201 16.30 11.40 6.56
CA LEU A 201 17.05 11.53 5.33
C LEU A 201 18.52 11.10 5.50
N LEU A 202 19.21 11.59 6.54
CA LEU A 202 20.62 11.25 6.80
C LEU A 202 20.80 9.78 7.19
N GLN A 203 19.98 9.28 8.10
CA GLN A 203 20.16 7.95 8.71
C GLN A 203 19.56 6.82 7.88
N ARG A 204 18.53 7.09 7.08
CA ARG A 204 17.78 6.06 6.34
C ARG A 204 17.68 6.33 4.83
N THR A 205 18.22 7.46 4.36
CA THR A 205 18.08 7.91 2.96
C THR A 205 16.60 7.96 2.56
N ARG A 206 15.77 8.47 3.47
CA ARG A 206 14.31 8.50 3.33
C ARG A 206 13.88 9.64 2.40
N ILE A 207 14.01 9.44 1.08
CA ILE A 207 13.65 10.43 0.06
C ILE A 207 12.19 10.24 -0.35
N ARG A 208 11.36 11.24 -0.13
CA ARG A 208 9.94 11.26 -0.50
C ARG A 208 9.77 11.43 -2.01
N ILE A 209 8.93 10.59 -2.60
CA ILE A 209 8.43 10.76 -3.98
C ILE A 209 7.21 11.69 -3.97
N PRO A 210 7.05 12.57 -4.98
CA PRO A 210 5.90 13.45 -5.09
C PRO A 210 4.56 12.71 -4.90
N ARG A 211 3.63 13.37 -4.21
CA ARG A 211 2.33 12.81 -3.84
C ARG A 211 1.42 12.53 -5.04
N ASP A 212 1.81 12.75 -6.26
CA ASP A 212 1.03 12.41 -7.45
C ASP A 212 1.83 11.51 -8.40
N GLN A 213 2.95 10.95 -7.91
CA GLN A 213 3.92 10.21 -8.71
C GLN A 213 4.41 8.91 -8.04
N GLY A 214 3.91 8.60 -6.84
CA GLY A 214 4.18 7.34 -6.17
C GLY A 214 3.38 7.14 -4.88
N ARG A 215 3.11 5.87 -4.52
CA ARG A 215 2.38 5.45 -3.32
C ARG A 215 2.91 4.15 -2.76
N ASN A 216 2.88 4.04 -1.44
CA ASN A 216 2.95 2.74 -0.80
C ASN A 216 1.53 2.14 -0.79
N MET A 217 1.33 0.98 -1.39
CA MET A 217 0.00 0.41 -1.61
C MET A 217 -0.07 -1.02 -1.09
N MET A 218 -1.21 -1.39 -0.49
CA MET A 218 -1.50 -2.79 -0.14
C MET A 218 -1.72 -3.59 -1.42
N GLY A 219 -1.09 -4.76 -1.53
CA GLY A 219 -1.29 -5.66 -2.66
C GLY A 219 -2.58 -6.46 -2.53
N ILE A 220 -3.30 -6.60 -3.65
CA ILE A 220 -4.44 -7.50 -3.81
C ILE A 220 -4.39 -8.16 -5.20
N VAL A 221 -5.25 -9.15 -5.40
CA VAL A 221 -5.38 -9.91 -6.66
C VAL A 221 -6.57 -9.44 -7.47
N ASP A 222 -6.46 -9.54 -8.79
CA ASP A 222 -7.56 -9.34 -9.74
C ASP A 222 -8.52 -10.54 -9.75
N GLU A 223 -9.55 -10.45 -8.93
CA GLU A 223 -10.63 -11.45 -8.83
C GLU A 223 -11.51 -11.53 -10.10
N TYR A 224 -11.38 -10.59 -11.04
CA TYR A 224 -12.18 -10.52 -12.29
C TYR A 224 -11.45 -11.11 -13.51
N ASN A 225 -10.16 -11.44 -13.37
CA ASN A 225 -9.32 -12.00 -14.43
C ASN A 225 -9.21 -11.13 -15.70
N VAL A 226 -9.19 -9.81 -15.56
CA VAL A 226 -9.14 -8.87 -16.69
C VAL A 226 -7.71 -8.40 -16.99
N LEU A 227 -6.83 -8.38 -15.99
CA LEU A 227 -5.43 -7.99 -16.14
C LEU A 227 -4.59 -9.10 -16.77
N LYS A 228 -3.76 -8.75 -17.76
CA LYS A 228 -2.70 -9.65 -18.27
C LYS A 228 -1.53 -9.73 -17.28
N SER A 229 -0.67 -10.74 -17.44
CA SER A 229 0.46 -11.01 -16.52
C SER A 229 1.44 -9.85 -16.31
N ASN A 230 1.57 -8.93 -17.28
CA ASN A 230 2.43 -7.73 -17.21
C ASN A 230 1.65 -6.43 -16.94
N GLU A 231 0.35 -6.53 -16.66
CA GLU A 231 -0.54 -5.43 -16.37
C GLU A 231 -0.87 -5.38 -14.87
N VAL A 232 -1.10 -4.17 -14.38
CA VAL A 232 -1.60 -3.91 -13.03
C VAL A 232 -2.71 -2.87 -13.09
N PHE A 233 -3.57 -2.81 -12.07
CA PHE A 233 -4.52 -1.72 -11.92
C PHE A 233 -4.14 -0.84 -10.72
N VAL A 234 -4.14 0.48 -10.95
CA VAL A 234 -3.82 1.48 -9.94
C VAL A 234 -4.79 2.65 -10.05
N GLN A 235 -5.61 2.80 -9.01
CA GLN A 235 -6.40 4.00 -8.76
C GLN A 235 -6.01 4.56 -7.39
N TYR A 236 -5.66 5.84 -7.33
CA TYR A 236 -5.20 6.47 -6.09
C TYR A 236 -6.05 7.68 -5.71
N THR A 237 -6.25 7.85 -4.41
CA THR A 237 -6.88 9.06 -3.87
C THR A 237 -5.92 10.24 -3.95
N LEU A 238 -6.42 11.37 -4.42
CA LEU A 238 -5.69 12.63 -4.45
C LEU A 238 -5.51 13.14 -3.01
N MET A 239 -4.25 13.23 -2.60
CA MET A 239 -3.87 13.90 -1.35
C MET A 239 -3.73 15.39 -1.67
N ASP A 240 -4.78 16.17 -1.41
CA ASP A 240 -4.96 17.58 -1.80
C ASP A 240 -3.67 18.33 -2.20
N LYS A 241 -3.61 18.70 -3.49
CA LYS A 241 -2.77 19.80 -3.97
C LYS A 241 -3.45 21.09 -3.52
N ASP A 242 -2.73 21.91 -2.76
CA ASP A 242 -3.03 23.32 -2.49
C ASP A 242 -4.51 23.66 -2.27
N GLN A 243 -5.01 23.44 -1.04
CA GLN A 243 -6.27 24.02 -0.58
C GLN A 243 -6.11 25.54 -0.40
N ASN A 244 -6.10 26.28 -1.51
CA ASN A 244 -6.26 27.74 -1.50
C ASN A 244 -7.73 28.19 -1.64
N ASN A 245 -8.71 27.29 -1.60
CA ASN A 245 -10.12 27.66 -1.70
C ASN A 245 -10.96 27.06 -0.58
N GLN A 246 -11.67 27.96 0.11
CA GLN A 246 -12.66 27.76 1.17
C GLN A 246 -13.93 27.02 0.69
N GLN A 247 -13.77 25.85 0.08
CA GLN A 247 -14.85 24.87 -0.12
C GLN A 247 -14.46 23.54 0.51
N VAL A 248 -14.18 23.62 1.81
CA VAL A 248 -13.98 22.48 2.70
C VAL A 248 -15.32 21.73 2.79
N ASN A 249 -15.49 20.66 1.99
CA ASN A 249 -16.22 19.42 2.34
C ASN A 249 -16.81 18.61 1.17
N LYS A 250 -16.68 18.99 -0.12
CA LYS A 250 -17.29 18.19 -1.22
C LYS A 250 -16.38 17.18 -1.94
N ASN A 251 -15.05 17.29 -1.88
CA ASN A 251 -14.15 16.52 -2.77
C ASN A 251 -13.16 15.55 -2.10
N LYS A 252 -13.45 15.04 -0.89
CA LYS A 252 -12.54 14.10 -0.16
C LYS A 252 -12.39 12.69 -0.77
N ASN A 253 -13.01 12.43 -1.92
CA ASN A 253 -12.99 11.13 -2.61
C ASN A 253 -12.51 11.23 -4.07
N LYS A 254 -11.87 12.35 -4.47
CA LYS A 254 -11.37 12.46 -5.84
C LYS A 254 -10.22 11.48 -6.05
N THR A 255 -10.39 10.57 -6.99
CA THR A 255 -9.39 9.58 -7.39
C THR A 255 -8.90 9.87 -8.81
N GLU A 256 -7.70 9.39 -9.10
CA GLU A 256 -7.15 9.30 -10.45
C GLU A 256 -6.76 7.85 -10.74
N ILE A 257 -6.97 7.43 -11.98
CA ILE A 257 -6.63 6.10 -12.47
C ILE A 257 -5.41 6.23 -13.38
N LEU A 258 -4.43 5.38 -13.18
CA LEU A 258 -3.31 5.25 -14.11
C LEU A 258 -3.74 4.37 -15.29
N ASN A 259 -3.66 4.92 -16.50
CA ASN A 259 -4.02 4.20 -17.72
C ASN A 259 -2.90 4.31 -18.76
N ASN A 260 -2.52 3.16 -19.34
CA ASN A 260 -1.42 3.02 -20.29
C ASN A 260 -0.12 3.67 -19.81
N ARG A 261 0.17 3.56 -18.50
CA ARG A 261 1.36 4.17 -17.88
C ARG A 261 2.28 3.10 -17.32
N GLN A 262 3.57 3.21 -17.61
CA GLN A 262 4.56 2.33 -16.99
C GLN A 262 4.72 2.69 -15.51
N VAL A 263 4.76 1.66 -14.66
CA VAL A 263 4.94 1.79 -13.21
C VAL A 263 6.04 0.85 -12.75
N VAL A 264 6.82 1.30 -11.77
CA VAL A 264 7.84 0.49 -11.10
C VAL A 264 7.30 0.05 -9.75
N ILE A 265 7.42 -1.24 -9.47
CA ILE A 265 6.92 -1.87 -8.26
C ILE A 265 8.07 -2.62 -7.60
N THR A 266 8.22 -2.43 -6.30
CA THR A 266 9.11 -3.22 -5.44
C THR A 266 8.51 -3.32 -4.04
N LYS A 267 9.04 -4.20 -3.21
CA LYS A 267 8.71 -4.30 -1.78
C LYS A 267 9.96 -4.04 -0.95
N ASN A 268 9.77 -3.59 0.30
CA ASN A 268 10.85 -3.55 1.26
C ASN A 268 10.78 -4.77 2.20
N PRO A 269 11.93 -5.43 2.50
CA PRO A 269 13.25 -5.20 1.93
C PRO A 269 13.35 -5.70 0.47
N CYS A 270 14.23 -5.08 -0.32
CA CYS A 270 14.59 -5.52 -1.68
C CYS A 270 16.10 -5.60 -1.82
N HIS A 271 16.59 -6.65 -2.49
CA HIS A 271 18.03 -6.95 -2.54
C HIS A 271 18.45 -7.49 -3.91
N HIS A 272 17.63 -8.33 -4.53
CA HIS A 272 17.92 -8.92 -5.81
C HIS A 272 17.50 -7.97 -6.94
N PRO A 273 18.24 -7.89 -8.06
CA PRO A 273 17.84 -7.10 -9.23
C PRO A 273 16.42 -7.38 -9.75
N GLY A 274 15.93 -8.61 -9.56
CA GLY A 274 14.57 -9.02 -9.93
C GLY A 274 13.46 -8.52 -9.01
N ASP A 275 13.79 -7.98 -7.82
CA ASP A 275 12.81 -7.50 -6.84
C ASP A 275 12.15 -6.19 -7.25
N ILE A 276 12.78 -5.45 -8.17
CA ILE A 276 12.21 -4.25 -8.77
C ILE A 276 11.74 -4.55 -10.19
N ARG A 277 10.46 -4.31 -10.44
CA ARG A 277 9.82 -4.71 -11.69
C ARG A 277 9.00 -3.58 -12.29
N THR A 278 9.04 -3.50 -13.60
CA THR A 278 8.24 -2.57 -14.40
C THR A 278 7.00 -3.30 -14.91
N PHE A 279 5.83 -2.67 -14.77
CA PHE A 279 4.52 -3.13 -15.24
C PHE A 279 3.80 -2.02 -16.01
N THR A 280 2.75 -2.37 -16.73
CA THR A 280 1.84 -1.38 -17.35
C THR A 280 0.60 -1.24 -16.49
N ALA A 281 0.32 -0.03 -15.98
CA ALA A 281 -0.94 0.28 -15.33
C ALA A 281 -2.02 0.54 -16.40
N VAL A 282 -3.11 -0.24 -16.36
CA VAL A 282 -4.20 -0.21 -17.35
C VAL A 282 -5.54 -0.03 -16.65
N ASP A 283 -6.42 0.80 -17.22
CA ASP A 283 -7.76 1.03 -16.70
C ASP A 283 -8.76 -0.02 -17.21
N TYR A 284 -9.30 -0.81 -16.28
CA TYR A 284 -10.40 -1.75 -16.53
C TYR A 284 -11.64 -1.33 -15.72
N PRO A 285 -12.81 -1.15 -16.35
CA PRO A 285 -14.06 -0.76 -15.68
C PRO A 285 -14.41 -1.62 -14.45
N GLU A 286 -14.14 -2.92 -14.52
CA GLU A 286 -14.39 -3.93 -13.51
C GLU A 286 -13.60 -3.67 -12.22
N LEU A 287 -12.49 -2.93 -12.28
CA LEU A 287 -11.60 -2.68 -11.14
C LEU A 287 -11.74 -1.28 -10.55
N ARG A 288 -12.55 -0.40 -11.15
CA ARG A 288 -12.64 1.02 -10.76
C ARG A 288 -13.22 1.27 -9.37
N HIS A 289 -13.88 0.30 -8.75
CA HIS A 289 -14.31 0.39 -7.35
C HIS A 289 -13.15 0.23 -6.37
N LEU A 290 -12.00 -0.28 -6.82
CA LEU A 290 -10.79 -0.47 -6.03
C LEU A 290 -9.94 0.80 -6.08
N LYS A 291 -9.54 1.31 -4.92
CA LYS A 291 -8.67 2.48 -4.75
C LYS A 291 -7.68 2.31 -3.60
N ASP A 292 -6.54 2.98 -3.72
CA ASP A 292 -5.45 2.98 -2.75
C ASP A 292 -4.89 1.58 -2.45
N VAL A 293 -4.91 0.73 -3.48
CA VAL A 293 -4.38 -0.63 -3.53
C VAL A 293 -3.69 -0.83 -4.88
N ILE A 294 -2.78 -1.80 -4.95
CA ILE A 294 -2.23 -2.30 -6.22
C ILE A 294 -2.88 -3.64 -6.52
N VAL A 295 -3.49 -3.77 -7.70
CA VAL A 295 -4.12 -5.01 -8.14
C VAL A 295 -3.17 -5.73 -9.09
N PHE A 296 -2.79 -6.95 -8.71
CA PHE A 296 -1.96 -7.82 -9.54
C PHE A 296 -2.81 -8.80 -10.33
N SER A 297 -2.37 -9.11 -11.54
CA SER A 297 -2.97 -10.17 -12.36
C SER A 297 -2.83 -11.53 -11.69
N GLN A 298 -3.85 -12.37 -11.89
CA GLN A 298 -3.81 -13.80 -11.58
C GLN A 298 -3.40 -14.66 -12.79
N GLN A 299 -2.85 -14.04 -13.84
CA GLN A 299 -2.38 -14.70 -15.06
C GLN A 299 -0.86 -14.73 -15.13
N GLY A 300 -0.33 -15.72 -15.86
CA GLY A 300 1.10 -15.88 -16.13
C GLY A 300 1.68 -17.13 -15.49
N ASP A 301 2.99 -17.30 -15.63
CA ASP A 301 3.69 -18.50 -15.15
C ASP A 301 4.14 -18.40 -13.69
N ARG A 302 4.19 -17.17 -13.15
CA ARG A 302 4.62 -16.87 -11.79
C ARG A 302 3.88 -15.62 -11.26
N PRO A 303 3.40 -15.63 -10.01
CA PRO A 303 2.77 -14.47 -9.39
C PRO A 303 3.73 -13.28 -9.30
N ALA A 304 3.26 -12.09 -9.69
CA ALA A 304 4.04 -10.86 -9.59
C ALA A 304 4.52 -10.54 -8.15
N PRO A 305 3.70 -10.71 -7.09
CA PRO A 305 4.15 -10.66 -5.69
C PRO A 305 5.37 -11.54 -5.41
N HIS A 306 5.35 -12.79 -5.87
CA HIS A 306 6.41 -13.74 -5.63
C HIS A 306 7.72 -13.36 -6.34
N ASP A 307 7.63 -12.73 -7.52
CA ASP A 307 8.80 -12.16 -8.21
C ASP A 307 9.42 -10.97 -7.46
N ILE A 308 8.63 -10.27 -6.63
CA ILE A 308 9.01 -9.06 -5.90
C ILE A 308 9.39 -9.46 -4.47
N SER A 309 10.66 -9.78 -4.22
CA SER A 309 11.15 -10.17 -2.89
C SER A 309 10.46 -11.38 -2.25
N GLY A 310 9.89 -12.30 -3.05
CA GLY A 310 9.21 -13.49 -2.53
C GLY A 310 7.94 -13.16 -1.74
N SER A 311 7.24 -12.09 -2.14
CA SER A 311 6.08 -11.56 -1.42
C SER A 311 4.83 -12.41 -1.59
N ASP A 312 3.90 -12.29 -0.63
CA ASP A 312 2.53 -12.77 -0.74
C ASP A 312 1.55 -11.58 -0.70
N LEU A 313 0.26 -11.86 -0.49
CA LEU A 313 -0.81 -10.87 -0.39
C LEU A 313 -1.49 -10.89 1.00
N ASP A 314 -0.78 -11.31 2.06
CA ASP A 314 -1.34 -11.42 3.42
C ASP A 314 -1.33 -10.10 4.23
N GLY A 315 -0.87 -9.02 3.59
CA GLY A 315 -0.72 -7.69 4.17
C GLY A 315 0.47 -6.90 3.66
N ASP A 316 1.21 -7.45 2.70
CA ASP A 316 2.37 -6.81 2.10
C ASP A 316 2.04 -5.48 1.42
N GLU A 317 2.96 -4.53 1.58
CA GLU A 317 2.88 -3.22 0.95
C GLU A 317 3.99 -3.03 -0.08
N TYR A 318 3.58 -2.48 -1.22
CA TYR A 318 4.40 -2.31 -2.40
C TYR A 318 4.64 -0.82 -2.65
N LEU A 319 5.90 -0.51 -2.93
CA LEU A 319 6.33 0.78 -3.44
C LEU A 319 5.94 0.87 -4.91
N VAL A 320 4.86 1.58 -5.23
CA VAL A 320 4.38 1.79 -6.61
C VAL A 320 4.77 3.19 -7.05
N ILE A 321 5.65 3.28 -8.05
CA ILE A 321 6.25 4.53 -8.53
C ILE A 321 5.91 4.72 -10.01
N TRP A 322 5.37 5.89 -10.35
CA TRP A 322 5.06 6.28 -11.73
C TRP A 322 5.64 7.65 -12.09
N HIS A 323 6.59 8.13 -11.29
CA HIS A 323 7.47 9.26 -11.60
C HIS A 323 8.27 8.94 -12.86
N GLU A 324 8.14 9.75 -13.91
CA GLU A 324 8.67 9.46 -15.24
C GLU A 324 10.18 9.21 -15.22
N ASP A 325 10.94 10.05 -14.52
CA ASP A 325 12.39 9.89 -14.40
C ASP A 325 12.85 8.69 -13.54
N LEU A 326 11.94 8.00 -12.86
CA LEU A 326 12.22 6.80 -12.05
C LEU A 326 11.72 5.51 -12.69
N VAL A 327 11.09 5.59 -13.88
CA VAL A 327 10.64 4.42 -14.62
C VAL A 327 11.73 3.99 -15.62
N PRO A 328 12.35 2.81 -15.46
CA PRO A 328 13.38 2.35 -16.37
C PRO A 328 12.81 2.13 -17.77
N ASN A 329 13.35 2.84 -18.76
CA ASN A 329 13.00 2.69 -20.17
C ASN A 329 14.14 2.08 -21.01
N ARG A 330 15.33 1.87 -20.42
CA ARG A 330 16.52 1.32 -21.10
C ARG A 330 16.77 -0.15 -20.82
N THR A 331 16.06 -0.72 -19.86
CA THR A 331 16.35 -2.05 -19.32
C THR A 331 15.06 -2.85 -19.12
N ASN A 332 15.09 -4.15 -19.41
CA ASN A 332 13.96 -5.07 -19.18
C ASN A 332 14.05 -5.69 -17.78
N ASN A 333 12.93 -6.15 -17.22
CA ASN A 333 12.91 -6.80 -15.91
C ASN A 333 13.97 -7.91 -15.83
N ALA A 334 14.78 -7.90 -14.76
CA ALA A 334 15.74 -8.95 -14.51
C ALA A 334 15.01 -10.24 -14.13
N GLN A 335 15.69 -11.38 -14.29
CA GLN A 335 15.14 -12.65 -13.82
C GLN A 335 14.88 -12.59 -12.31
N PRO A 336 13.70 -13.02 -11.83
CA PRO A 336 13.38 -13.04 -10.41
C PRO A 336 14.22 -14.11 -9.70
N TYR A 337 14.54 -13.87 -8.43
CA TYR A 337 15.21 -14.88 -7.60
C TYR A 337 14.25 -16.05 -7.31
N ASP A 338 14.78 -17.26 -7.12
CA ASP A 338 13.98 -18.41 -6.68
C ASP A 338 13.90 -18.43 -5.15
N TYR A 339 12.86 -17.80 -4.61
CA TYR A 339 12.62 -17.67 -3.17
C TYR A 339 12.21 -18.99 -2.50
N ASP A 340 11.82 -19.99 -3.29
CA ASP A 340 11.48 -21.33 -2.81
C ASP A 340 12.65 -22.31 -2.90
N SER A 341 13.83 -21.84 -3.33
CA SER A 341 15.01 -22.70 -3.40
C SER A 341 15.40 -23.17 -1.99
N LYS A 342 15.39 -24.49 -1.77
CA LYS A 342 15.89 -25.08 -0.53
C LYS A 342 17.34 -24.62 -0.35
N ILE A 343 17.66 -24.04 0.81
CA ILE A 343 19.04 -23.80 1.20
C ILE A 343 19.75 -25.15 1.07
N PRO A 344 20.81 -25.28 0.25
CA PRO A 344 21.53 -26.54 0.18
C PRO A 344 21.96 -26.90 1.59
N ASN A 345 21.64 -28.12 2.04
CA ASN A 345 22.12 -28.64 3.31
C ASN A 345 23.61 -28.33 3.38
N ARG A 346 23.99 -27.43 4.28
CA ARG A 346 25.38 -27.29 4.66
C ARG A 346 25.67 -28.57 5.43
N ASP A 347 26.15 -29.58 4.71
CA ASP A 347 26.83 -30.71 5.33
C ASP A 347 28.02 -30.11 6.08
N CYS A 348 27.81 -29.80 7.36
CA CYS A 348 28.88 -29.54 8.29
C CYS A 348 29.70 -30.83 8.38
N LYS A 349 30.81 -30.88 7.64
CA LYS A 349 31.88 -31.83 7.88
C LYS A 349 32.74 -31.37 9.05
#